data_AF-A0A365H6N9-F1
#
_entry.id   AF-A0A365H6N9-F1
#
_cell.length_a   1.000
_cell.length_b   1.000
_cell.length_c   1.000
_cell.angle_alpha   90.00
_cell.angle_beta   90.00
_cell.angle_gamma   90.00
#
_symmetry.space_group_name_H-M   'P 1'
#
loop_
_entity.id
_entity.type
_entity.pdbx_description
1 polymer ?
#
loop_
_entity_poly.entity_id
_entity_poly.type
_entity_poly.pdbx_seq_one_letter_code
_entity_poly.pdbx_strand_id
1 'polypeptide(L)'
;MKIGIRYAARSDVGMLREGNEDSAYAGAHLLAVADGMGGHVGGEIASAAAIETLKPLDTDVPAADLLAALEHTVKAANEKLHHIVESDPALQGMGTTLTAMLWAGNQVALVHIGDSRAYLLRDGSLFQITHDHTLVQSLVDEGRITQDEAASHPQRSLLLRALDGRGEVDPDLSIREAKVGDRYLLCSDGLSGVVTAETIFQVLSDYAEPEQAIRQLIDLANRGGGPDNITCVVADVIDLSQQPPLATGPQLAGAAANVASQPEAPGGPPPTDTPAQRARDMRDTMPQPPVMVDEMPPPAPAPAAASPAGVGAPPPPRQPKVRRRWGFLIGGVGLFGVLVIGTAAFGVQHLRNDGFYAQAENGRLVVYKGSPDSVLGLSMSSKVAGKDQPNPPILVEELPKPLQDRLKTEPLGLSSATAWRGWKLCRYSLLDDGGKVAMFRGATEQEQRDGCARTKITTSDVVVADLPTPEQDSLSRPQPIPRAQAQARLAQLKTKAEACASGDPAAKQCPGKPR
;
A
#
# COMPACT_ATOMS: atom_id res chain seq x y z
N MET A 1 41.14 2.66 -18.36
CA MET A 1 41.29 2.22 -16.96
C MET A 1 40.32 1.07 -16.72
N LYS A 2 40.75 0.00 -16.05
CA LYS A 2 39.83 -1.09 -15.65
C LYS A 2 39.29 -0.75 -14.28
N ILE A 3 38.01 -0.47 -14.20
CA ILE A 3 37.32 -0.14 -12.95
C ILE A 3 36.72 -1.41 -12.37
N GLY A 4 36.71 -1.51 -11.05
CA GLY A 4 35.97 -2.54 -10.31
C GLY A 4 35.57 -2.02 -8.94
N ILE A 5 34.93 -2.88 -8.15
CA ILE A 5 34.45 -2.52 -6.81
C ILE A 5 35.08 -3.38 -5.72
N ARG A 6 35.42 -2.73 -4.61
CA ARG A 6 35.76 -3.38 -3.34
C ARG A 6 34.59 -3.16 -2.38
N TYR A 7 34.01 -4.23 -1.87
CA TYR A 7 32.74 -4.15 -1.16
C TYR A 7 32.74 -4.94 0.15
N ALA A 8 31.78 -4.61 1.01
CA ALA A 8 31.39 -5.40 2.16
C ALA A 8 29.87 -5.35 2.33
N ALA A 9 29.29 -6.41 2.88
CA ALA A 9 27.88 -6.49 3.22
C ALA A 9 27.72 -7.00 4.67
N ARG A 10 26.81 -6.40 5.43
CA ARG A 10 26.45 -6.88 6.76
C ARG A 10 24.99 -6.57 7.06
N SER A 11 24.40 -7.42 7.87
CA SER A 11 23.03 -7.29 8.36
C SER A 11 23.00 -7.64 9.84
N ASP A 12 22.15 -6.95 10.60
CA ASP A 12 21.96 -7.09 12.03
C ASP A 12 20.45 -7.11 12.32
N VAL A 13 20.01 -7.95 13.27
CA VAL A 13 18.59 -8.06 13.64
C VAL A 13 18.07 -6.76 14.27
N GLY A 14 18.97 -5.93 14.83
CA GLY A 14 18.59 -4.82 15.68
C GLY A 14 18.29 -5.28 17.10
N MET A 15 17.66 -4.41 17.87
CA MET A 15 17.43 -4.61 19.31
C MET A 15 15.97 -4.98 19.64
N LEU A 16 15.02 -4.68 18.74
CA LEU A 16 13.59 -4.86 19.00
C LEU A 16 12.93 -6.00 18.22
N ARG A 17 13.50 -6.44 17.10
CA ARG A 17 12.93 -7.51 16.26
C ARG A 17 13.38 -8.89 16.74
N GLU A 18 12.54 -9.90 16.55
CA GLU A 18 12.85 -11.30 16.92
C GLU A 18 13.67 -12.03 15.84
N GLY A 19 13.57 -11.59 14.59
CA GLY A 19 14.21 -12.19 13.43
C GLY A 19 14.70 -11.13 12.44
N ASN A 20 15.45 -11.58 11.44
CA ASN A 20 15.97 -10.73 10.38
C ASN A 20 15.24 -11.01 9.07
N GLU A 21 14.41 -10.06 8.65
CA GLU A 21 13.65 -10.10 7.40
C GLU A 21 14.40 -9.38 6.26
N ASP A 22 15.50 -8.68 6.54
CA ASP A 22 16.35 -8.10 5.50
C ASP A 22 17.20 -9.17 4.80
N SER A 23 17.55 -8.90 3.54
CA SER A 23 18.52 -9.66 2.78
C SER A 23 19.45 -8.73 2.00
N ALA A 24 20.71 -9.11 1.86
CA ALA A 24 21.66 -8.39 1.01
C ALA A 24 22.62 -9.30 0.28
N TYR A 25 23.11 -8.80 -0.86
CA TYR A 25 24.13 -9.43 -1.69
C TYR A 25 25.15 -8.39 -2.13
N ALA A 26 26.43 -8.76 -2.08
CA ALA A 26 27.51 -7.97 -2.64
C ALA A 26 28.47 -8.88 -3.41
N GLY A 27 28.60 -8.63 -4.71
CA GLY A 27 29.42 -9.36 -5.66
C GLY A 27 30.29 -8.43 -6.51
N ALA A 28 31.00 -9.00 -7.47
CA ALA A 28 31.95 -8.23 -8.30
C ALA A 28 31.28 -7.24 -9.26
N HIS A 29 30.02 -7.52 -9.64
CA HIS A 29 29.22 -6.77 -10.58
C HIS A 29 27.88 -6.33 -9.98
N LEU A 30 27.36 -7.01 -8.95
CA LEU A 30 26.03 -6.76 -8.39
C LEU A 30 26.10 -6.43 -6.90
N LEU A 31 25.44 -5.35 -6.49
CA LEU A 31 25.11 -5.05 -5.11
C LEU A 31 23.58 -4.98 -4.96
N ALA A 32 23.03 -5.53 -3.89
CA ALA A 32 21.60 -5.48 -3.64
C ALA A 32 21.27 -5.51 -2.14
N VAL A 33 20.22 -4.77 -1.77
CA VAL A 33 19.57 -4.80 -0.45
C VAL A 33 18.07 -4.93 -0.68
N ALA A 34 17.43 -5.79 0.09
CA ALA A 34 15.99 -6.04 0.09
C ALA A 34 15.51 -6.11 1.54
N ASP A 35 14.56 -5.26 1.89
CA ASP A 35 13.94 -5.18 3.22
C ASP A 35 12.59 -5.89 3.18
N GLY A 36 12.53 -7.03 3.87
CA GLY A 36 11.39 -7.92 3.86
C GLY A 36 10.31 -7.45 4.82
N MET A 37 9.07 -7.38 4.34
CA MET A 37 7.92 -7.02 5.13
C MET A 37 6.81 -8.08 5.02
N GLY A 38 6.15 -8.37 6.12
CA GLY A 38 5.02 -9.28 6.14
C GLY A 38 4.54 -9.41 7.57
N GLY A 39 3.74 -8.43 8.03
CA GLY A 39 3.57 -8.13 9.46
C GLY A 39 3.22 -9.27 10.42
N HIS A 40 2.88 -10.48 9.96
CA HIS A 40 2.81 -11.70 10.77
C HIS A 40 3.60 -12.89 10.18
N VAL A 41 3.94 -12.93 8.88
CA VAL A 41 4.65 -14.05 8.22
C VAL A 41 5.31 -13.61 6.88
N GLY A 42 6.54 -14.05 6.61
CA GLY A 42 7.08 -14.22 5.25
C GLY A 42 7.97 -13.11 4.70
N GLY A 43 8.30 -12.06 5.47
CA GLY A 43 9.20 -11.00 5.02
C GLY A 43 10.59 -11.54 4.67
N GLU A 44 11.11 -12.46 5.48
CA GLU A 44 12.38 -13.13 5.28
C GLU A 44 12.40 -14.00 4.01
N ILE A 45 11.25 -14.60 3.66
CA ILE A 45 11.10 -15.38 2.43
C ILE A 45 11.08 -14.45 1.22
N ALA A 46 10.35 -13.33 1.32
CA ALA A 46 10.21 -12.38 0.24
C ALA A 46 11.54 -11.71 -0.13
N SER A 47 12.27 -11.19 0.86
CA SER A 47 13.56 -10.52 0.63
C SER A 47 14.62 -11.50 0.11
N ALA A 48 14.67 -12.71 0.67
CA ALA A 48 15.61 -13.74 0.22
C ALA A 48 15.32 -14.18 -1.23
N ALA A 49 14.05 -14.38 -1.57
CA ALA A 49 13.64 -14.76 -2.93
C ALA A 49 13.97 -13.67 -3.97
N ALA A 50 13.84 -12.39 -3.60
CA ALA A 50 14.25 -11.28 -4.46
C ALA A 50 15.76 -11.27 -4.69
N ILE A 51 16.57 -11.34 -3.63
CA ILE A 51 18.04 -11.38 -3.74
C ILE A 51 18.52 -12.61 -4.53
N GLU A 52 17.91 -13.77 -4.30
CA GLU A 52 18.25 -15.01 -5.03
C GLU A 52 17.99 -14.87 -6.53
N THR A 53 16.90 -14.21 -6.90
CA THR A 53 16.55 -13.97 -8.32
C THR A 53 17.55 -13.03 -9.00
N LEU A 54 18.13 -12.07 -8.26
CA LEU A 54 19.11 -11.13 -8.80
C LEU A 54 20.53 -11.71 -8.92
N LYS A 55 20.90 -12.66 -8.05
CA LYS A 55 22.26 -13.24 -7.98
C LYS A 55 22.86 -13.68 -9.33
N PRO A 56 22.12 -14.26 -10.30
CA PRO A 56 22.67 -14.61 -11.62
C PRO A 56 23.18 -13.42 -12.44
N LEU A 57 22.78 -12.19 -12.10
CA LEU A 57 23.29 -10.97 -12.72
C LEU A 57 24.70 -10.60 -12.27
N ASP A 58 25.29 -11.24 -11.25
CA ASP A 58 26.68 -11.01 -10.83
C ASP A 58 27.70 -11.60 -11.82
N THR A 59 27.65 -11.12 -13.06
CA THR A 59 28.45 -11.53 -14.19
C THR A 59 28.72 -10.32 -15.09
N ASP A 60 29.55 -10.51 -16.11
CA ASP A 60 29.85 -9.46 -17.07
C ASP A 60 28.68 -9.27 -18.05
N VAL A 61 27.76 -8.36 -17.71
CA VAL A 61 26.63 -7.96 -18.55
C VAL A 61 27.04 -6.77 -19.42
N PRO A 62 26.75 -6.78 -20.74
CA PRO A 62 27.03 -5.63 -21.59
C PRO A 62 26.33 -4.36 -21.12
N ALA A 63 27.05 -3.24 -21.18
CA ALA A 63 26.55 -1.91 -20.78
C ALA A 63 25.18 -1.54 -21.38
N ALA A 64 24.95 -1.90 -22.65
CA ALA A 64 23.69 -1.63 -23.35
C ALA A 64 22.49 -2.40 -22.80
N ASP A 65 22.73 -3.54 -22.14
CA ASP A 65 21.70 -4.46 -21.66
C ASP A 65 21.43 -4.32 -20.16
N LEU A 66 22.23 -3.53 -19.43
CA LEU A 66 22.16 -3.38 -17.97
C LEU A 66 20.74 -3.08 -17.45
N LEU A 67 20.09 -2.05 -18.00
CA LEU A 67 18.74 -1.66 -17.58
C LEU A 67 17.71 -2.75 -17.86
N ALA A 68 17.76 -3.34 -19.06
CA ALA A 68 16.83 -4.38 -19.46
C ALA A 68 17.02 -5.65 -18.60
N ALA A 69 18.27 -6.00 -18.28
CA ALA A 69 18.59 -7.12 -17.40
C ALA A 69 18.03 -6.91 -15.99
N LEU A 70 18.19 -5.71 -15.41
CA LEU A 70 17.61 -5.38 -14.10
C LEU A 70 16.07 -5.39 -14.16
N GLU A 71 15.46 -4.70 -15.12
CA GLU A 71 14.00 -4.61 -15.25
C GLU A 71 13.37 -6.00 -15.39
N HIS A 72 13.91 -6.85 -16.27
CA HIS A 72 13.45 -8.22 -16.46
C HIS A 72 13.59 -9.05 -15.18
N THR A 73 14.71 -8.91 -14.48
CA THR A 73 14.98 -9.69 -13.26
C THR A 73 14.11 -9.24 -12.08
N VAL A 74 13.79 -7.95 -11.97
CA VAL A 74 12.83 -7.44 -10.97
C VAL A 74 11.42 -7.95 -11.25
N LYS A 75 11.00 -7.97 -12.52
CA LYS A 75 9.71 -8.58 -12.92
C LYS A 75 9.66 -10.06 -12.58
N ALA A 76 10.73 -10.81 -12.88
CA ALA A 76 10.86 -12.22 -12.52
C ALA A 76 10.87 -12.43 -10.99
N ALA A 77 11.48 -11.54 -10.22
CA ALA A 77 11.44 -11.59 -8.76
C ALA A 77 10.00 -11.42 -8.24
N ASN A 78 9.25 -10.46 -8.78
CA ASN A 78 7.84 -10.27 -8.41
C ASN A 78 6.97 -11.49 -8.80
N GLU A 79 7.18 -12.05 -9.98
CA GLU A 79 6.49 -13.28 -10.42
C GLU A 79 6.83 -14.48 -9.51
N LYS A 80 8.09 -14.60 -9.06
CA LYS A 80 8.47 -15.62 -8.08
C LYS A 80 7.73 -15.42 -6.75
N LEU A 81 7.61 -14.20 -6.26
CA LEU A 81 6.80 -13.91 -5.05
C LEU A 81 5.33 -14.27 -5.26
N HIS A 82 4.77 -13.97 -6.44
CA HIS A 82 3.40 -14.36 -6.79
C HIS A 82 3.19 -15.87 -6.67
N HIS A 83 4.10 -16.68 -7.22
CA HIS A 83 4.02 -18.14 -7.14
C HIS A 83 4.19 -18.67 -5.72
N ILE A 84 5.05 -18.07 -4.90
CA ILE A 84 5.20 -18.45 -3.49
C ILE A 84 3.87 -18.24 -2.75
N VAL A 85 3.25 -17.06 -2.91
CA VAL A 85 1.95 -16.72 -2.31
C VAL A 85 0.81 -17.61 -2.85
N GLU A 86 0.86 -17.99 -4.12
CA GLU A 86 -0.11 -18.93 -4.72
C GLU A 86 0.02 -20.34 -4.12
N SER A 87 1.25 -20.78 -3.86
CA SER A 87 1.54 -22.09 -3.28
C SER A 87 1.24 -22.19 -1.78
N ASP A 88 1.43 -21.09 -1.05
CA ASP A 88 1.11 -20.98 0.37
C ASP A 88 0.33 -19.68 0.64
N PRO A 89 -1.01 -19.74 0.65
CA PRO A 89 -1.86 -18.59 0.94
C PRO A 89 -1.65 -18.00 2.35
N ALA A 90 -0.96 -18.69 3.27
CA ALA A 90 -0.62 -18.11 4.58
C ALA A 90 0.42 -16.99 4.47
N LEU A 91 1.18 -16.94 3.38
CA LEU A 91 2.15 -15.89 3.07
C LEU A 91 1.50 -14.67 2.37
N GLN A 92 0.17 -14.61 2.30
CA GLN A 92 -0.54 -13.47 1.74
C GLN A 92 -0.19 -12.18 2.50
N GLY A 93 0.30 -11.20 1.75
CA GLY A 93 0.73 -9.91 2.30
C GLY A 93 2.22 -9.83 2.62
N MET A 94 3.00 -10.88 2.36
CA MET A 94 4.45 -10.75 2.29
C MET A 94 4.85 -9.85 1.11
N GLY A 95 5.95 -9.14 1.27
CA GLY A 95 6.59 -8.35 0.24
C GLY A 95 7.97 -7.93 0.66
N THR A 96 8.67 -7.22 -0.22
CA THR A 96 10.01 -6.71 0.06
C THR A 96 10.26 -5.44 -0.73
N THR A 97 11.08 -4.55 -0.18
CA THR A 97 11.76 -3.54 -0.99
C THR A 97 12.83 -4.20 -1.85
N LEU A 98 13.35 -3.47 -2.83
CA LEU A 98 14.56 -3.86 -3.54
C LEU A 98 15.31 -2.63 -4.04
N THR A 99 16.57 -2.49 -3.64
CA THR A 99 17.51 -1.54 -4.21
C THR A 99 18.74 -2.30 -4.67
N ALA A 100 19.06 -2.22 -5.96
CA ALA A 100 20.20 -2.94 -6.52
C ALA A 100 20.97 -2.11 -7.55
N MET A 101 22.28 -2.36 -7.63
CA MET A 101 23.21 -1.70 -8.55
C MET A 101 24.01 -2.76 -9.31
N LEU A 102 24.06 -2.63 -10.64
CA LEU A 102 24.73 -3.55 -11.55
C LEU A 102 25.79 -2.82 -12.39
N TRP A 103 27.03 -3.33 -12.38
CA TRP A 103 28.19 -2.71 -13.02
C TRP A 103 28.54 -3.35 -14.37
N ALA A 104 28.76 -2.49 -15.38
CA ALA A 104 29.48 -2.82 -16.61
C ALA A 104 30.57 -1.76 -16.86
N GLY A 105 31.82 -2.08 -16.53
CA GLY A 105 32.92 -1.14 -16.66
C GLY A 105 32.74 0.11 -15.79
N ASN A 106 32.59 1.28 -16.41
CA ASN A 106 32.33 2.55 -15.73
C ASN A 106 30.84 2.92 -15.66
N GLN A 107 29.94 2.09 -16.19
CA GLN A 107 28.51 2.31 -16.12
C GLN A 107 27.90 1.47 -15.01
N VAL A 108 26.96 2.08 -14.29
CA VAL A 108 26.20 1.42 -13.23
C VAL A 108 24.73 1.66 -13.46
N ALA A 109 23.98 0.59 -13.59
CA ALA A 109 22.53 0.66 -13.57
C ALA A 109 22.03 0.51 -12.13
N LEU A 110 21.11 1.37 -11.73
CA LEU A 110 20.43 1.36 -10.44
C LEU A 110 18.95 1.02 -10.67
N VAL A 111 18.45 0.05 -9.92
CA VAL A 111 17.02 -0.24 -9.81
C VAL A 111 16.58 -0.05 -8.36
N HIS A 112 15.41 0.55 -8.17
CA HIS A 112 14.90 0.87 -6.85
C HIS A 112 13.37 0.73 -6.76
N ILE A 113 12.90 0.06 -5.71
CA ILE A 113 11.51 0.05 -5.30
C ILE A 113 11.41 -0.11 -3.78
N GLY A 114 10.71 0.82 -3.12
CA GLY A 114 10.51 0.80 -1.67
C GLY A 114 11.17 2.01 -1.02
N ASP A 115 11.64 1.87 0.21
CA ASP A 115 12.25 2.95 1.00
C ASP A 115 13.65 2.60 1.52
N SER A 116 14.19 1.45 1.13
CA SER A 116 15.62 1.20 1.20
C SER A 116 16.36 2.21 0.32
N ARG A 117 17.52 2.68 0.76
CA ARG A 117 18.21 3.80 0.10
C ARG A 117 19.55 3.42 -0.45
N ALA A 118 19.90 4.02 -1.58
CA ALA A 118 21.27 4.10 -2.06
C ALA A 118 21.80 5.53 -1.96
N TYR A 119 23.07 5.66 -1.57
CA TYR A 119 23.83 6.90 -1.48
C TYR A 119 25.13 6.82 -2.29
N LEU A 120 25.59 7.96 -2.79
CA LEU A 120 26.89 8.17 -3.42
C LEU A 120 27.66 9.23 -2.64
N LEU A 121 28.84 8.86 -2.13
CA LEU A 121 29.85 9.78 -1.65
C LEU A 121 30.85 10.04 -2.78
N ARG A 122 30.88 11.29 -3.26
CA ARG A 122 31.79 11.75 -4.32
C ARG A 122 32.25 13.16 -4.02
N ASP A 123 33.54 13.43 -4.24
CA ASP A 123 34.14 14.76 -4.09
C ASP A 123 33.81 15.43 -2.74
N GLY A 124 33.77 14.64 -1.66
CA GLY A 124 33.50 15.13 -0.31
C GLY A 124 32.03 15.49 -0.03
N SER A 125 31.08 15.07 -0.88
CA SER A 125 29.65 15.28 -0.70
C SER A 125 28.87 13.97 -0.78
N LEU A 126 27.88 13.81 0.11
CA LEU A 126 26.96 12.66 0.10
C LEU A 126 25.68 13.03 -0.65
N PHE A 127 25.29 12.18 -1.60
CA PHE A 127 24.06 12.31 -2.36
C PHE A 127 23.19 11.08 -2.15
N GLN A 128 21.93 11.27 -1.76
CA GLN A 128 20.95 10.20 -1.89
C GLN A 128 20.61 10.04 -3.38
N ILE A 129 20.74 8.82 -3.90
CA ILE A 129 20.62 8.54 -5.33
C ILE A 129 19.35 7.77 -5.71
N THR A 130 18.52 7.51 -4.71
CA THR A 130 17.21 6.84 -4.76
C THR A 130 16.16 7.77 -4.19
N HIS A 131 14.90 7.56 -4.56
CA HIS A 131 13.78 8.37 -4.12
C HIS A 131 12.77 7.48 -3.42
N ASP A 132 12.53 7.68 -2.13
CA ASP A 132 11.73 6.77 -1.32
C ASP A 132 10.29 6.66 -1.84
N HIS A 133 9.78 5.45 -1.95
CA HIS A 133 8.39 5.17 -2.33
C HIS A 133 7.46 5.11 -1.11
N THR A 134 7.60 6.08 -0.20
CA THR A 134 6.77 6.20 1.01
C THR A 134 5.67 7.24 0.82
N LEU A 135 4.62 7.14 1.65
CA LEU A 135 3.57 8.15 1.71
C LEU A 135 4.15 9.52 2.03
N VAL A 136 5.05 9.60 3.01
CA VAL A 136 5.62 10.88 3.44
C VAL A 136 6.49 11.52 2.36
N GLN A 137 7.24 10.74 1.59
CA GLN A 137 8.00 11.27 0.47
C GLN A 137 7.08 11.85 -0.60
N SER A 138 5.96 11.18 -0.91
CA SER A 138 4.95 11.72 -1.83
C SER A 138 4.33 13.03 -1.31
N LEU A 139 4.08 13.14 -0.01
CA LEU A 139 3.60 14.37 0.61
C LEU A 139 4.63 15.51 0.55
N VAL A 140 5.92 15.19 0.68
CA VAL A 140 7.01 16.16 0.50
C VAL A 140 7.08 16.64 -0.95
N ASP A 141 7.01 15.71 -1.92
CA ASP A 141 7.07 16.04 -3.35
C ASP A 141 5.89 16.92 -3.78
N GLU A 142 4.71 16.71 -3.19
CA GLU A 142 3.53 17.54 -3.37
C GLU A 142 3.60 18.89 -2.64
N GLY A 143 4.65 19.13 -1.84
CA GLY A 143 4.83 20.33 -1.03
C GLY A 143 3.82 20.45 0.13
N ARG A 144 3.22 19.33 0.55
CA ARG A 144 2.21 19.28 1.61
C ARG A 144 2.81 19.23 3.00
N ILE A 145 4.00 18.64 3.13
CA ILE A 145 4.81 18.63 4.34
C ILE A 145 6.25 18.97 3.99
N THR A 146 6.99 19.44 4.97
CA THR A 146 8.45 19.65 4.87
C THR A 146 9.22 18.35 5.13
N GLN A 147 10.50 18.32 4.75
CA GLN A 147 11.38 17.17 5.03
C GLN A 147 11.48 16.87 6.54
N ASP A 148 11.51 17.90 7.37
CA ASP A 148 11.58 17.77 8.83
C ASP A 148 10.30 17.18 9.42
N GLU A 149 9.14 17.57 8.88
CA GLU A 149 7.84 17.00 9.27
C GLU A 149 7.73 15.53 8.84
N ALA A 150 8.24 15.17 7.66
CA ALA A 150 8.25 13.79 7.17
C ALA A 150 8.99 12.84 8.13
N ALA A 151 10.13 13.27 8.69
CA ALA A 151 10.93 12.47 9.61
C ALA A 151 10.20 12.11 10.92
N SER A 152 9.28 12.96 11.38
CA SER A 152 8.51 12.75 12.62
C SER A 152 7.08 12.25 12.37
N HIS A 153 6.69 12.02 11.11
CA HIS A 153 5.34 11.64 10.75
C HIS A 153 4.99 10.22 11.26
N PRO A 154 3.77 10.00 11.80
CA PRO A 154 3.36 8.69 12.31
C PRO A 154 3.36 7.57 11.24
N GLN A 155 3.13 7.93 9.97
CA GLN A 155 3.10 7.01 8.84
C GLN A 155 4.35 7.11 7.95
N ARG A 156 5.52 7.45 8.52
CA ARG A 156 6.76 7.63 7.74
C ARG A 156 7.24 6.37 7.01
N SER A 157 7.00 5.19 7.60
CA SER A 157 7.35 3.88 7.02
C SER A 157 6.22 3.27 6.18
N LEU A 158 5.17 4.03 5.83
CA LEU A 158 4.09 3.51 4.99
C LEU A 158 4.54 3.49 3.53
N LEU A 159 4.85 2.31 3.01
CA LEU A 159 5.23 2.08 1.62
C LEU A 159 4.04 2.21 0.66
N LEU A 160 4.28 2.85 -0.48
CA LEU A 160 3.36 2.95 -1.61
C LEU A 160 3.72 1.99 -2.76
N ARG A 161 4.99 1.62 -2.88
CA ARG A 161 5.49 0.67 -3.89
C ARG A 161 6.46 -0.32 -3.24
N ALA A 162 6.28 -1.60 -3.52
CA ALA A 162 7.15 -2.69 -3.11
C ALA A 162 6.95 -3.90 -4.03
N LEU A 163 7.77 -4.93 -3.89
CA LEU A 163 7.56 -6.23 -4.52
C LEU A 163 6.69 -7.09 -3.61
N ASP A 164 5.42 -7.31 -3.96
CA ASP A 164 4.45 -8.06 -3.14
C ASP A 164 3.81 -9.23 -3.91
N GLY A 165 4.28 -9.51 -5.13
CA GLY A 165 3.74 -10.54 -5.99
C GLY A 165 2.36 -10.21 -6.57
N ARG A 166 1.91 -8.95 -6.48
CA ARG A 166 0.60 -8.51 -7.00
C ARG A 166 0.77 -7.52 -8.14
N GLY A 167 0.05 -7.77 -9.23
CA GLY A 167 -0.01 -6.84 -10.36
C GLY A 167 1.32 -6.62 -11.08
N GLU A 168 1.36 -5.57 -11.90
CA GLU A 168 2.57 -5.12 -12.58
C GLU A 168 3.40 -4.24 -11.64
N VAL A 169 4.73 -4.42 -11.70
CA VAL A 169 5.69 -3.62 -10.94
C VAL A 169 6.38 -2.64 -11.87
N ASP A 170 6.46 -1.38 -11.42
CA ASP A 170 7.16 -0.29 -12.11
C ASP A 170 8.27 0.26 -11.20
N PRO A 171 9.48 -0.34 -11.23
CA PRO A 171 10.61 0.10 -10.43
C PRO A 171 11.31 1.31 -11.07
N ASP A 172 11.90 2.16 -10.22
CA ASP A 172 12.68 3.30 -10.70
C ASP A 172 14.03 2.80 -11.23
N LEU A 173 14.34 3.12 -12.49
CA LEU A 173 15.52 2.66 -13.22
C LEU A 173 16.37 3.84 -13.69
N SER A 174 17.68 3.80 -13.44
CA SER A 174 18.60 4.83 -13.92
C SER A 174 19.99 4.30 -14.25
N ILE A 175 20.67 4.91 -15.23
CA ILE A 175 22.09 4.67 -15.53
C ILE A 175 22.91 5.82 -14.97
N ARG A 176 24.06 5.48 -14.38
CA ARG A 176 25.03 6.41 -13.81
C ARG A 176 26.45 6.04 -14.26
N GLU A 177 27.33 7.04 -14.24
CA GLU A 177 28.76 6.84 -14.46
C GLU A 177 29.48 6.70 -13.11
N ALA A 178 30.18 5.59 -12.92
CA ALA A 178 31.09 5.34 -11.82
C ALA A 178 32.50 5.87 -12.13
N LYS A 179 33.10 6.53 -11.13
CA LYS A 179 34.44 7.08 -11.17
C LYS A 179 35.27 6.48 -10.04
N VAL A 180 36.56 6.28 -10.29
CA VAL A 180 37.50 5.84 -9.26
C VAL A 180 37.48 6.83 -8.09
N GLY A 181 37.35 6.30 -6.88
CA GLY A 181 37.18 7.09 -5.65
C GLY A 181 35.74 7.31 -5.22
N ASP A 182 34.75 6.95 -6.04
CA ASP A 182 33.36 6.89 -5.59
C ASP A 182 33.19 5.86 -4.49
N ARG A 183 32.32 6.19 -3.53
CA ARG A 183 31.83 5.24 -2.53
C ARG A 183 30.31 5.18 -2.57
N TYR A 184 29.77 3.98 -2.69
CA TYR A 184 28.34 3.70 -2.65
C TYR A 184 27.95 3.07 -1.32
N LEU A 185 26.78 3.43 -0.80
CA LEU A 185 26.12 2.78 0.34
C LEU A 185 24.72 2.38 -0.09
N LEU A 186 24.34 1.12 0.05
CA LEU A 186 22.95 0.67 0.03
C LEU A 186 22.56 0.29 1.46
N CYS A 187 21.36 0.65 1.91
CA CYS A 187 20.89 0.34 3.25
C CYS A 187 19.36 0.18 3.34
N SER A 188 18.90 -0.65 4.29
CA SER A 188 17.48 -0.71 4.68
C SER A 188 17.08 0.52 5.51
N ASP A 189 15.77 0.69 5.74
CA ASP A 189 15.25 1.83 6.49
C ASP A 189 15.69 1.80 7.96
N GLY A 190 16.01 0.62 8.51
CA GLY A 190 16.53 0.46 9.87
C GLY A 190 17.86 1.19 10.12
N LEU A 191 18.65 1.49 9.09
CA LEU A 191 19.76 2.45 9.21
C LEU A 191 19.24 3.89 9.15
N SER A 192 18.61 4.26 8.04
CA SER A 192 18.33 5.65 7.70
C SER A 192 17.19 6.28 8.50
N GLY A 193 16.40 5.46 9.19
CA GLY A 193 15.34 5.86 10.12
C GLY A 193 15.85 6.31 11.48
N VAL A 194 17.08 5.96 11.86
CA VAL A 194 17.69 6.35 13.16
C VAL A 194 19.04 7.04 13.02
N VAL A 195 19.78 6.84 11.93
CA VAL A 195 21.05 7.51 11.65
C VAL A 195 20.85 8.59 10.59
N THR A 196 21.20 9.83 10.93
CA THR A 196 21.03 10.97 10.02
C THR A 196 22.02 10.94 8.86
N ALA A 197 21.68 11.61 7.76
CA ALA A 197 22.55 11.71 6.57
C ALA A 197 23.92 12.34 6.88
N GLU A 198 23.99 13.29 7.82
CA GLU A 198 25.24 13.91 8.26
C GLU A 198 26.14 12.89 8.98
N THR A 199 25.53 12.04 9.81
CA THR A 199 26.23 10.97 10.53
C THR A 199 26.70 9.90 9.55
N ILE A 200 25.87 9.52 8.59
CA ILE A 200 26.25 8.60 7.50
C ILE A 200 27.44 9.18 6.73
N PHE A 201 27.39 10.47 6.35
CA PHE A 201 28.47 11.15 5.65
C PHE A 201 29.79 11.11 6.45
N GLN A 202 29.75 11.40 7.75
CA GLN A 202 30.93 11.35 8.62
C GLN A 202 31.55 9.95 8.64
N VAL A 203 30.74 8.92 8.89
CA VAL A 203 31.23 7.53 8.95
C VAL A 203 31.80 7.07 7.62
N LEU A 204 31.13 7.35 6.51
CA LEU A 204 31.63 6.99 5.18
C LEU A 204 32.91 7.75 4.80
N SER A 205 33.19 8.90 5.42
CA SER A 205 34.40 9.69 5.19
C SER A 205 35.56 9.28 6.09
N ASP A 206 35.28 8.96 7.37
CA ASP A 206 36.30 8.67 8.38
C ASP A 206 36.90 7.26 8.27
N TYR A 207 36.10 6.29 7.82
CA TYR A 207 36.51 4.89 7.76
C TYR A 207 36.87 4.46 6.34
N ALA A 208 38.16 4.30 6.05
CA ALA A 208 38.62 3.93 4.71
C ALA A 208 38.19 2.53 4.24
N GLU A 209 38.00 1.57 5.15
CA GLU A 209 37.62 0.20 4.79
C GLU A 209 36.10 0.00 4.85
N PRO A 210 35.45 -0.53 3.78
CA PRO A 210 34.00 -0.74 3.71
C PRO A 210 33.43 -1.51 4.92
N GLU A 211 34.11 -2.57 5.35
CA GLU A 211 33.66 -3.39 6.47
C GLU A 211 33.66 -2.63 7.81
N GLN A 212 34.64 -1.74 8.02
CA GLN A 212 34.71 -0.92 9.22
C GLN A 212 33.62 0.15 9.22
N ALA A 213 33.38 0.79 8.07
CA ALA A 213 32.31 1.75 7.90
C ALA A 213 30.94 1.11 8.20
N ILE A 214 30.66 -0.07 7.65
CA ILE A 214 29.41 -0.81 7.90
C ILE A 214 29.26 -1.16 9.38
N ARG A 215 30.31 -1.67 10.03
CA ARG A 215 30.26 -1.98 11.46
C ARG A 215 29.92 -0.74 12.28
N GLN A 216 30.54 0.38 11.98
CA GLN A 216 30.26 1.63 12.68
C GLN A 216 28.83 2.14 12.42
N LEU A 217 28.32 2.04 11.20
CA LEU A 217 26.93 2.40 10.86
C LEU A 217 25.92 1.56 11.64
N ILE A 218 26.10 0.24 11.68
CA ILE A 218 25.24 -0.69 12.43
C ILE A 218 25.33 -0.38 13.93
N ASP A 219 26.53 -0.18 14.48
CA ASP A 219 26.70 0.17 15.89
C ASP A 219 25.99 1.48 16.25
N LEU A 220 26.01 2.49 15.37
CA LEU A 220 25.30 3.74 15.58
C LEU A 220 23.77 3.57 15.51
N ALA A 221 23.27 2.79 14.57
CA ALA A 221 21.84 2.47 14.47
C ALA A 221 21.34 1.74 15.72
N ASN A 222 22.12 0.77 16.20
CA ASN A 222 21.84 0.05 17.44
C ASN A 222 21.92 0.95 18.69
N ARG A 223 22.86 1.91 18.74
CA ARG A 223 22.90 2.94 19.81
C ARG A 223 21.71 3.91 19.73
N GLY A 224 21.15 4.13 18.54
CA GLY A 224 19.91 4.86 18.31
C GLY A 224 18.65 4.10 18.76
N GLY A 225 18.81 2.90 19.32
CA GLY A 225 17.72 2.06 19.84
C GLY A 225 17.46 0.81 19.01
N GLY A 226 18.04 0.70 17.80
CA GLY A 226 17.89 -0.48 16.91
C GLY A 226 16.44 -0.94 16.75
N PRO A 227 15.51 -0.08 16.31
CA PRO A 227 14.09 -0.41 16.27
C PRO A 227 13.72 -1.43 15.18
N ASP A 228 14.60 -1.62 14.21
CA ASP A 228 14.38 -2.50 13.05
C ASP A 228 15.64 -3.31 12.69
N ASN A 229 15.50 -4.20 11.71
CA ASN A 229 16.61 -4.86 11.04
C ASN A 229 17.48 -3.82 10.32
N ILE A 230 18.80 -3.96 10.42
CA ILE A 230 19.76 -2.99 9.89
C ILE A 230 20.68 -3.70 8.92
N THR A 231 20.54 -3.37 7.63
CA THR A 231 21.34 -3.98 6.56
C THR A 231 22.06 -2.91 5.76
N CYS A 232 23.33 -3.16 5.46
CA CYS A 232 24.20 -2.21 4.78
C CYS A 232 25.13 -2.94 3.80
N VAL A 233 25.31 -2.35 2.62
CA VAL A 233 26.34 -2.72 1.65
C VAL A 233 27.14 -1.46 1.30
N VAL A 234 28.45 -1.48 1.50
CA VAL A 234 29.35 -0.37 1.13
C VAL A 234 30.30 -0.87 0.05
N ALA A 235 30.48 -0.07 -1.00
CA ALA A 235 31.37 -0.39 -2.11
C ALA A 235 32.19 0.82 -2.57
N ASP A 236 33.50 0.60 -2.70
CA ASP A 236 34.46 1.56 -3.24
C ASP A 236 34.78 1.25 -4.69
N VAL A 237 34.72 2.26 -5.55
CA VAL A 237 35.14 2.15 -6.95
C VAL A 237 36.65 2.32 -7.03
N ILE A 238 37.35 1.27 -7.44
CA ILE A 238 38.81 1.21 -7.48
C ILE A 238 39.33 1.02 -8.92
N ASP A 239 40.56 1.44 -9.16
CA ASP A 239 41.29 1.09 -10.38
C ASP A 239 41.95 -0.28 -10.20
N LEU A 240 41.43 -1.29 -10.89
CA LEU A 240 41.91 -2.67 -10.86
C LEU A 240 43.34 -2.81 -11.38
N SER A 241 43.86 -1.82 -12.13
CA SER A 241 45.25 -1.82 -12.56
C SER A 241 46.24 -1.44 -11.46
N GLN A 242 45.78 -0.76 -10.40
CA GLN A 242 46.60 -0.32 -9.27
C GLN A 242 46.35 -1.12 -7.99
N GLN A 243 45.12 -1.61 -7.81
CA GLN A 243 44.73 -2.40 -6.65
C GLN A 243 44.04 -3.68 -7.14
N PRO A 244 44.75 -4.84 -7.21
CA PRO A 244 44.08 -6.10 -7.51
C PRO A 244 43.06 -6.40 -6.40
N PRO A 245 41.85 -6.84 -6.76
CA PRO A 245 40.80 -7.11 -5.78
C PRO A 245 41.31 -8.17 -4.80
N LEU A 246 41.20 -7.89 -3.50
CA LEU A 246 41.30 -8.93 -2.49
C LEU A 246 40.24 -9.97 -2.85
N ALA A 247 40.65 -11.22 -3.07
CA ALA A 247 39.75 -12.28 -3.51
C ALA A 247 38.77 -12.65 -2.40
N THR A 248 37.75 -11.82 -2.21
CA THR A 248 36.53 -12.12 -1.45
C THR A 248 35.48 -12.54 -2.47
N GLY A 249 34.98 -13.77 -2.35
CA GLY A 249 33.79 -14.20 -3.09
C GLY A 249 32.56 -13.36 -2.72
N PRO A 250 31.42 -13.60 -3.38
CA PRO A 250 30.21 -12.86 -3.09
C PRO A 250 29.79 -13.01 -1.62
N GLN A 251 29.39 -11.91 -1.01
CA GLN A 251 28.92 -11.83 0.37
C GLN A 251 27.39 -11.81 0.40
N LEU A 252 26.80 -12.71 1.16
CA LEU A 252 25.38 -12.73 1.49
C LEU A 252 25.20 -12.29 2.94
N ALA A 253 24.17 -11.50 3.23
CA ALA A 253 23.80 -11.10 4.58
C ALA A 253 22.29 -11.19 4.80
N GLY A 254 21.86 -11.25 6.06
CA GLY A 254 20.45 -11.33 6.44
C GLY A 254 19.83 -12.70 6.14
N ALA A 255 18.54 -12.73 5.82
CA ALA A 255 17.79 -13.96 5.53
C ALA A 255 18.39 -14.75 4.36
N ALA A 256 18.88 -14.08 3.32
CA ALA A 256 19.53 -14.74 2.17
C ALA A 256 20.80 -15.54 2.56
N ALA A 257 21.52 -15.16 3.62
CA ALA A 257 22.66 -15.93 4.12
C ALA A 257 22.22 -17.23 4.82
N ASN A 258 21.05 -17.22 5.46
CA ASN A 258 20.48 -18.39 6.14
C ASN A 258 20.01 -19.44 5.13
N VAL A 259 19.42 -19.02 4.00
CA VAL A 259 18.99 -19.92 2.91
C VAL A 259 20.18 -20.63 2.27
N ALA A 260 21.28 -19.91 2.00
CA ALA A 260 22.50 -20.50 1.43
C ALA A 260 23.20 -21.51 2.36
N SER A 261 22.91 -21.45 3.66
CA SER A 261 23.48 -22.35 4.68
C SER A 261 22.67 -23.63 4.88
N GLN A 262 21.48 -23.76 4.27
CA GLN A 262 20.70 -24.99 4.29
C GLN A 262 21.12 -25.89 3.13
N PRO A 263 21.74 -27.06 3.38
CA PRO A 263 21.92 -28.05 2.31
C PRO A 263 20.54 -28.50 1.83
N GLU A 264 20.33 -28.54 0.51
CA GLU A 264 19.14 -29.15 -0.10
C GLU A 264 18.95 -30.56 0.48
N ALA A 265 17.97 -30.71 1.37
CA ALA A 265 17.65 -32.01 1.95
C ALA A 265 16.85 -32.83 0.93
N PRO A 266 17.24 -34.08 0.64
CA PRO A 266 16.40 -35.00 -0.13
C PRO A 266 15.11 -35.24 0.66
N GLY A 267 13.96 -35.16 -0.02
CA GLY A 267 12.62 -35.20 0.57
C GLY A 267 12.44 -36.20 1.71
N GLY A 268 12.22 -35.64 2.91
CA GLY A 268 11.80 -36.32 4.13
C GLY A 268 11.17 -35.31 5.08
N PRO A 269 10.24 -35.72 5.97
CA PRO A 269 9.58 -34.79 6.89
C PRO A 269 10.60 -34.16 7.85
N PRO A 270 10.34 -32.91 8.32
CA PRO A 270 11.31 -32.17 9.11
C PRO A 270 11.63 -32.88 10.43
N PRO A 271 12.88 -32.81 10.92
CA PRO A 271 13.26 -33.44 12.18
C PRO A 271 12.48 -32.80 13.33
N THR A 272 11.77 -33.62 14.10
CA THR A 272 10.84 -33.24 15.15
C THR A 272 11.50 -32.85 16.49
N ASP A 273 12.80 -32.54 16.49
CA ASP A 273 13.52 -32.21 17.72
C ASP A 273 14.48 -31.04 17.51
N THR A 274 13.90 -29.84 17.43
CA THR A 274 14.67 -28.59 17.50
C THR A 274 14.71 -28.05 18.94
N PRO A 275 15.78 -27.31 19.33
CA PRO A 275 15.82 -26.60 20.61
C PRO A 275 14.62 -25.66 20.82
N ALA A 276 14.08 -25.11 19.73
CA ALA A 276 12.89 -24.25 19.74
C ALA A 276 11.60 -25.00 20.11
N GLN A 277 11.44 -26.26 19.68
CA GLN A 277 10.31 -27.10 20.09
C GLN A 277 10.41 -27.52 21.57
N ARG A 278 11.60 -27.87 22.06
CA ARG A 278 11.81 -28.15 23.50
C ARG A 278 11.48 -26.96 24.40
N ALA A 279 11.76 -25.74 23.93
CA ALA A 279 11.41 -24.52 24.66
C ALA A 279 9.90 -24.24 24.69
N ARG A 280 9.15 -24.65 23.64
CA ARG A 280 7.68 -24.56 23.62
C ARG A 280 7.04 -25.56 24.57
N ASP A 281 7.49 -26.81 24.58
CA ASP A 281 6.93 -27.85 25.45
C ASP A 281 7.16 -27.58 26.94
N MET A 282 8.19 -26.80 27.30
CA MET A 282 8.43 -26.35 28.68
C MET A 282 7.51 -25.21 29.14
N ARG A 283 6.86 -24.45 28.24
CA ARG A 283 5.99 -23.33 28.62
C ARG A 283 4.58 -23.77 29.07
N ASP A 284 4.16 -25.00 28.77
CA ASP A 284 2.81 -25.49 29.07
C ASP A 284 2.62 -26.08 30.48
N THR A 285 3.58 -25.88 31.40
CA THR A 285 3.43 -26.31 32.80
C THR A 285 3.77 -25.20 33.79
N MET A 286 2.98 -24.13 33.84
CA MET A 286 2.66 -23.37 35.07
C MET A 286 1.82 -22.11 34.79
N PRO A 287 0.66 -21.90 35.44
CA PRO A 287 0.00 -20.61 35.45
C PRO A 287 0.74 -19.63 36.38
N GLN A 288 1.20 -18.50 35.85
CA GLN A 288 1.69 -17.37 36.65
C GLN A 288 0.50 -16.62 37.30
N PRO A 289 0.57 -16.25 38.60
CA PRO A 289 -0.49 -15.48 39.25
C PRO A 289 -0.47 -14.00 38.80
N PRO A 290 -1.63 -13.32 38.76
CA PRO A 290 -1.69 -11.92 38.35
C PRO A 290 -1.10 -11.00 39.42
N VAL A 291 -0.17 -10.13 39.02
CA VAL A 291 0.38 -9.05 39.85
C VAL A 291 -0.56 -7.85 39.74
N MET A 292 -1.17 -7.45 40.87
CA MET A 292 -1.92 -6.21 40.99
C MET A 292 -0.95 -5.03 41.11
N VAL A 293 -1.14 -3.99 40.30
CA VAL A 293 -0.47 -2.70 40.44
C VAL A 293 -1.41 -1.73 41.15
N ASP A 294 -1.04 -1.32 42.37
CA ASP A 294 -1.75 -0.28 43.13
C ASP A 294 -1.43 1.11 42.54
N GLU A 295 -2.50 1.88 42.28
CA GLU A 295 -2.47 3.21 41.69
C GLU A 295 -2.14 4.28 42.74
N MET A 296 -1.17 5.15 42.43
CA MET A 296 -0.67 6.19 43.33
C MET A 296 -1.55 7.45 43.28
N PRO A 297 -2.05 8.00 44.41
CA PRO A 297 -2.94 9.15 44.40
C PRO A 297 -2.20 10.50 44.27
N PRO A 298 -2.85 11.56 43.74
CA PRO A 298 -2.22 12.85 43.47
C PRO A 298 -2.06 13.71 44.74
N PRO A 299 -1.08 14.63 44.79
CA PRO A 299 -0.82 15.46 45.97
C PRO A 299 -1.80 16.63 46.11
N ALA A 300 -2.12 16.97 47.36
CA ALA A 300 -2.99 18.07 47.78
C ALA A 300 -2.28 19.45 47.79
N PRO A 301 -3.01 20.58 47.72
CA PRO A 301 -2.44 21.92 47.66
C PRO A 301 -2.03 22.47 49.04
N ALA A 302 -0.96 23.27 49.07
CA ALA A 302 -0.42 23.91 50.27
C ALA A 302 -1.22 25.16 50.72
N PRO A 303 -1.20 25.52 52.02
CA PRO A 303 -2.04 26.57 52.60
C PRO A 303 -1.40 27.97 52.61
N ALA A 304 -2.26 28.98 52.74
CA ALA A 304 -1.91 30.40 52.89
C ALA A 304 -1.63 30.81 54.36
N ALA A 305 -0.60 31.63 54.54
CA ALA A 305 -0.33 32.56 55.67
C ALA A 305 0.98 33.30 55.32
N ALA A 306 1.35 34.48 55.80
CA ALA A 306 0.76 35.66 56.42
C ALA A 306 1.88 36.71 56.40
N SER A 307 1.55 38.00 56.25
CA SER A 307 2.51 39.12 56.21
C SER A 307 3.25 39.35 57.53
N PRO A 308 4.34 40.13 57.52
CA PRO A 308 4.59 41.12 58.55
C PRO A 308 4.63 42.54 58.00
N ALA A 309 4.18 43.47 58.85
CA ALA A 309 3.97 44.88 58.60
C ALA A 309 5.13 45.77 59.10
N GLY A 310 5.26 46.94 58.46
CA GLY A 310 5.81 48.19 59.02
C GLY A 310 7.35 48.35 58.97
N VAL A 311 7.97 49.53 58.81
CA VAL A 311 7.56 50.95 58.76
C VAL A 311 8.72 51.73 58.10
N GLY A 312 8.44 52.79 57.32
CA GLY A 312 9.41 53.87 57.05
C GLY A 312 9.28 54.52 55.66
N ALA A 313 8.99 55.82 55.61
CA ALA A 313 8.92 56.66 54.40
C ALA A 313 10.00 57.80 54.46
N PRO A 314 10.13 58.70 53.45
CA PRO A 314 11.04 58.69 52.28
C PRO A 314 12.03 59.90 52.30
N PRO A 315 12.87 60.29 51.28
CA PRO A 315 12.53 60.71 49.89
C PRO A 315 13.65 60.46 48.82
N PRO A 316 13.74 61.18 47.67
CA PRO A 316 13.27 60.77 46.34
C PRO A 316 14.40 60.48 45.33
N PRO A 317 14.09 59.98 44.11
CA PRO A 317 14.65 60.65 42.94
C PRO A 317 13.75 60.71 41.69
N ARG A 318 14.28 61.45 40.71
CA ARG A 318 13.71 62.02 39.49
C ARG A 318 13.42 61.00 38.36
N GLN A 319 12.53 61.41 37.46
CA GLN A 319 12.00 60.71 36.26
C GLN A 319 13.06 60.38 35.18
N PRO A 320 12.78 59.46 34.22
CA PRO A 320 12.09 59.89 32.99
C PRO A 320 11.07 58.91 32.34
N LYS A 321 10.00 59.52 31.79
CA LYS A 321 9.23 59.26 30.54
C LYS A 321 8.82 57.83 30.14
N VAL A 322 7.52 57.55 30.26
CA VAL A 322 6.81 56.48 29.53
C VAL A 322 5.92 57.09 28.44
N ARG A 323 6.01 56.57 27.21
CA ARG A 323 5.13 56.93 26.10
C ARG A 323 4.48 55.67 25.50
N ARG A 324 3.16 55.56 25.74
CA ARG A 324 2.08 55.15 24.82
C ARG A 324 2.21 53.80 24.07
N ARG A 325 1.27 52.88 24.33
CA ARG A 325 0.24 52.41 23.35
C ARG A 325 -0.69 51.34 23.95
N TRP A 326 -1.87 51.77 24.42
CA TRP A 326 -3.07 50.95 24.49
C TRP A 326 -3.67 50.88 23.08
N GLY A 327 -3.49 49.76 22.39
CA GLY A 327 -4.02 49.58 21.03
C GLY A 327 -4.06 48.14 20.52
N PHE A 328 -3.57 47.15 21.27
CA PHE A 328 -3.42 45.78 20.76
C PHE A 328 -4.43 44.76 21.33
N LEU A 329 -5.25 45.11 22.32
CA LEU A 329 -6.11 44.12 22.98
C LEU A 329 -7.47 43.86 22.30
N ILE A 330 -7.90 44.69 21.35
CA ILE A 330 -9.20 44.50 20.66
C ILE A 330 -9.03 43.84 19.28
N GLY A 331 -7.85 43.94 18.65
CA GLY A 331 -7.57 43.28 17.36
C GLY A 331 -7.25 41.79 17.48
N GLY A 332 -6.65 41.35 18.60
CA GLY A 332 -6.18 39.98 18.78
C GLY A 332 -7.29 38.94 18.92
N VAL A 333 -8.38 39.28 19.62
CA VAL A 333 -9.48 38.32 19.86
C VAL A 333 -10.33 38.11 18.61
N GLY A 334 -10.54 39.16 17.80
CA GLY A 334 -11.24 39.05 16.52
C GLY A 334 -10.46 38.24 15.48
N LEU A 335 -9.14 38.43 15.41
CA LEU A 335 -8.28 37.68 14.49
C LEU A 335 -8.18 36.21 14.88
N PHE A 336 -8.11 35.90 16.18
CA PHE A 336 -8.06 34.52 16.67
C PHE A 336 -9.39 33.78 16.44
N GLY A 337 -10.54 34.45 16.58
CA GLY A 337 -11.84 33.87 16.26
C GLY A 337 -11.99 33.52 14.77
N VAL A 338 -11.51 34.39 13.87
CA VAL A 338 -11.50 34.11 12.42
C VAL A 338 -10.47 33.02 12.06
N LEU A 339 -9.33 32.99 12.74
CA LEU A 339 -8.31 31.95 12.53
C LEU A 339 -8.82 30.58 12.98
N VAL A 340 -9.49 30.48 14.12
CA VAL A 340 -10.04 29.23 14.66
C VAL A 340 -11.20 28.71 13.80
N ILE A 341 -12.08 29.60 13.34
CA ILE A 341 -13.15 29.23 12.39
C ILE A 341 -12.55 28.84 11.03
N GLY A 342 -11.50 29.52 10.59
CA GLY A 342 -10.75 29.21 9.38
C GLY A 342 -10.03 27.86 9.44
N THR A 343 -9.36 27.53 10.55
CA THR A 343 -8.71 26.24 10.78
C THR A 343 -9.71 25.11 10.95
N ALA A 344 -10.88 25.37 11.55
CA ALA A 344 -11.96 24.39 11.64
C ALA A 344 -12.60 24.13 10.27
N ALA A 345 -12.85 25.17 9.47
CA ALA A 345 -13.35 25.03 8.10
C ALA A 345 -12.33 24.37 7.17
N PHE A 346 -11.04 24.69 7.31
CA PHE A 346 -9.94 24.10 6.54
C PHE A 346 -9.70 22.65 6.95
N GLY A 347 -9.73 22.33 8.25
CA GLY A 347 -9.64 20.97 8.77
C GLY A 347 -10.80 20.08 8.29
N VAL A 348 -12.03 20.60 8.26
CA VAL A 348 -13.20 19.90 7.68
C VAL A 348 -13.10 19.77 6.16
N GLN A 349 -12.36 20.64 5.47
CA GLN A 349 -12.12 20.50 4.03
C GLN A 349 -10.95 19.54 3.71
N HIS A 350 -10.01 19.36 4.65
CA HIS A 350 -8.82 18.50 4.52
C HIS A 350 -9.02 17.08 5.08
N LEU A 351 -9.98 16.87 5.99
CA LEU A 351 -10.47 15.56 6.42
C LEU A 351 -11.37 14.88 5.37
N ARG A 352 -11.56 15.49 4.19
CA ARG A 352 -12.15 14.82 3.03
C ARG A 352 -11.16 13.76 2.52
N ASN A 353 -11.20 12.58 3.12
CA ASN A 353 -10.49 11.39 2.65
C ASN A 353 -10.62 11.25 1.12
N ASP A 354 -9.51 11.16 0.39
CA ASP A 354 -9.52 10.97 -1.08
C ASP A 354 -10.00 9.58 -1.53
N GLY A 355 -10.50 8.77 -0.60
CA GLY A 355 -11.16 7.51 -0.90
C GLY A 355 -12.52 7.68 -1.58
N PHE A 356 -12.85 6.73 -2.45
CA PHE A 356 -14.20 6.57 -2.98
C PHE A 356 -14.89 5.46 -2.21
N TYR A 357 -16.19 5.61 -1.95
CA TYR A 357 -16.99 4.52 -1.42
C TYR A 357 -18.35 4.48 -2.10
N ALA A 358 -18.92 3.29 -2.18
CA ALA A 358 -20.29 3.09 -2.62
C ALA A 358 -21.19 2.80 -1.43
N GLN A 359 -22.39 3.38 -1.44
CA GLN A 359 -23.41 3.11 -0.44
C GLN A 359 -24.78 2.99 -1.11
N ALA A 360 -25.66 2.23 -0.47
CA ALA A 360 -27.06 2.16 -0.83
C ALA A 360 -27.81 3.42 -0.37
N GLU A 361 -28.36 4.20 -1.30
CA GLU A 361 -29.22 5.34 -1.01
C GLU A 361 -30.54 5.18 -1.78
N ASN A 362 -31.67 5.13 -1.07
CA ASN A 362 -33.00 4.91 -1.65
C ASN A 362 -33.08 3.67 -2.58
N GLY A 363 -32.36 2.60 -2.23
CA GLY A 363 -32.30 1.36 -3.02
C GLY A 363 -31.42 1.43 -4.28
N ARG A 364 -30.68 2.53 -4.48
CA ARG A 364 -29.73 2.71 -5.60
C ARG A 364 -28.30 2.73 -5.10
N LEU A 365 -27.39 2.27 -5.94
CA LEU A 365 -25.96 2.42 -5.69
C LEU A 365 -25.57 3.88 -5.97
N VAL A 366 -25.03 4.56 -4.95
CA VAL A 366 -24.51 5.91 -5.08
C VAL A 366 -23.04 5.91 -4.66
N VAL A 367 -22.20 6.49 -5.50
CA VAL A 367 -20.77 6.63 -5.23
C VAL A 367 -20.48 8.00 -4.61
N TYR A 368 -19.64 8.01 -3.58
CA TYR A 368 -19.22 9.18 -2.84
C TYR A 368 -17.69 9.30 -2.87
N LYS A 369 -17.20 10.55 -2.79
CA LYS A 369 -15.80 10.90 -2.51
C LYS A 369 -15.73 11.48 -1.11
N GLY A 370 -14.86 10.96 -0.25
CA GLY A 370 -14.75 11.37 1.16
C GLY A 370 -14.84 10.20 2.14
N SER A 371 -14.98 10.52 3.43
CA SER A 371 -15.30 9.54 4.48
C SER A 371 -16.82 9.44 4.68
N PRO A 372 -17.38 8.24 4.96
CA PRO A 372 -18.77 8.10 5.39
C PRO A 372 -19.06 8.72 6.77
N ASP A 373 -18.03 9.09 7.54
CA ASP A 373 -18.20 9.69 8.87
C ASP A 373 -18.74 11.14 8.81
N SER A 374 -19.40 11.56 9.88
CA SER A 374 -19.82 12.95 10.06
C SER A 374 -19.10 13.56 11.27
N VAL A 375 -18.55 14.76 11.10
CA VAL A 375 -17.88 15.50 12.17
C VAL A 375 -18.72 16.73 12.49
N LEU A 376 -19.15 16.86 13.75
CA LEU A 376 -20.01 17.97 14.21
C LEU A 376 -21.30 18.15 13.39
N GLY A 377 -21.87 17.06 12.85
CA GLY A 377 -23.11 17.08 12.06
C GLY A 377 -22.94 17.53 10.60
N LEU A 378 -21.70 17.79 10.15
CA LEU A 378 -21.38 18.06 8.76
C LEU A 378 -20.90 16.77 8.08
N SER A 379 -21.47 16.45 6.92
CA SER A 379 -21.06 15.29 6.14
C SER A 379 -19.68 15.51 5.52
N MET A 380 -18.75 14.59 5.78
CA MET A 380 -17.38 14.63 5.26
C MET A 380 -17.24 14.05 3.85
N SER A 381 -18.37 13.68 3.22
CA SER A 381 -18.44 13.15 1.87
C SER A 381 -19.21 14.05 0.91
N SER A 382 -18.92 13.89 -0.38
CA SER A 382 -19.65 14.51 -1.48
C SER A 382 -19.94 13.47 -2.55
N LYS A 383 -21.12 13.54 -3.17
CA LYS A 383 -21.45 12.67 -4.31
C LYS A 383 -20.47 12.97 -5.45
N VAL A 384 -19.90 11.93 -6.07
CA VAL A 384 -19.04 12.11 -7.24
C VAL A 384 -19.84 12.70 -8.42
N ALA A 385 -19.12 13.34 -9.33
CA ALA A 385 -19.68 13.96 -10.53
C ALA A 385 -20.56 12.98 -11.32
N GLY A 386 -21.62 13.49 -11.94
CA GLY A 386 -22.63 12.65 -12.62
C GLY A 386 -22.08 11.74 -13.73
N LYS A 387 -20.92 12.08 -14.33
CA LYS A 387 -20.22 11.25 -15.33
C LYS A 387 -19.61 9.96 -14.75
N ASP A 388 -19.30 9.98 -13.46
CA ASP A 388 -18.65 8.87 -12.74
C ASP A 388 -19.66 8.06 -11.90
N GLN A 389 -20.89 8.58 -11.75
CA GLN A 389 -22.01 7.84 -11.19
C GLN A 389 -22.53 6.78 -12.18
N PRO A 390 -23.14 5.69 -11.67
CA PRO A 390 -23.84 4.72 -12.50
C PRO A 390 -24.92 5.38 -13.38
N ASN A 391 -24.72 5.31 -14.69
CA ASN A 391 -25.68 5.76 -15.69
C ASN A 391 -25.83 4.69 -16.79
N PRO A 392 -26.96 3.95 -16.85
CA PRO A 392 -28.16 4.10 -16.04
C PRO A 392 -27.95 3.72 -14.55
N PRO A 393 -28.79 4.24 -13.62
CA PRO A 393 -28.66 3.94 -12.19
C PRO A 393 -28.75 2.43 -11.90
N ILE A 394 -27.79 1.90 -11.16
CA ILE A 394 -27.78 0.50 -10.70
C ILE A 394 -28.61 0.41 -9.41
N LEU A 395 -29.59 -0.50 -9.39
CA LEU A 395 -30.28 -0.79 -8.13
C LEU A 395 -29.46 -1.74 -7.27
N VAL A 396 -29.52 -1.57 -5.95
CA VAL A 396 -28.81 -2.47 -5.02
C VAL A 396 -29.28 -3.91 -5.20
N GLU A 397 -30.57 -4.10 -5.49
CA GLU A 397 -31.14 -5.42 -5.74
C GLU A 397 -30.62 -6.10 -7.04
N GLU A 398 -30.00 -5.34 -7.95
CA GLU A 398 -29.36 -5.86 -9.16
C GLU A 398 -27.95 -6.41 -8.90
N LEU A 399 -27.41 -6.22 -7.69
CA LEU A 399 -26.11 -6.76 -7.28
C LEU A 399 -26.25 -8.21 -6.78
N PRO A 400 -25.20 -9.03 -6.85
CA PRO A 400 -25.15 -10.33 -6.17
C PRO A 400 -25.39 -10.20 -4.66
N LYS A 401 -26.04 -11.21 -4.04
CA LYS A 401 -26.36 -11.22 -2.60
C LYS A 401 -25.18 -10.82 -1.68
N PRO A 402 -23.95 -11.32 -1.86
CA PRO A 402 -22.83 -10.91 -1.02
C PRO A 402 -22.56 -9.40 -1.03
N LEU A 403 -22.68 -8.75 -2.20
CA LEU A 403 -22.51 -7.30 -2.30
C LEU A 403 -23.71 -6.55 -1.73
N GLN A 404 -24.94 -7.08 -1.90
CA GLN A 404 -26.13 -6.49 -1.28
C GLN A 404 -26.01 -6.47 0.24
N ASP A 405 -25.59 -7.59 0.84
CA ASP A 405 -25.53 -7.73 2.29
C ASP A 405 -24.43 -6.84 2.87
N ARG A 406 -23.28 -6.73 2.20
CA ARG A 406 -22.24 -5.77 2.57
C ARG A 406 -22.71 -4.32 2.50
N LEU A 407 -23.41 -3.92 1.43
CA LEU A 407 -23.95 -2.54 1.30
C LEU A 407 -25.03 -2.19 2.32
N LYS A 408 -25.68 -3.20 2.94
CA LYS A 408 -26.62 -2.97 4.05
C LYS A 408 -25.91 -2.73 5.37
N THR A 409 -24.77 -3.38 5.58
CA THR A 409 -24.03 -3.32 6.85
C THR A 409 -23.09 -2.12 6.91
N GLU A 410 -22.41 -1.81 5.81
CA GLU A 410 -21.38 -0.78 5.78
C GLU A 410 -21.14 -0.20 4.38
N PRO A 411 -20.61 1.04 4.28
CA PRO A 411 -20.14 1.60 3.03
C PRO A 411 -18.98 0.79 2.44
N LEU A 412 -19.01 0.55 1.12
CA LEU A 412 -18.04 -0.28 0.42
C LEU A 412 -16.93 0.58 -0.17
N GLY A 413 -15.70 0.44 0.34
CA GLY A 413 -14.53 1.14 -0.21
C GLY A 413 -14.28 0.75 -1.67
N LEU A 414 -13.97 1.75 -2.50
CA LEU A 414 -13.64 1.60 -3.91
C LEU A 414 -12.23 2.12 -4.19
N SER A 415 -11.49 1.42 -5.04
CA SER A 415 -10.18 1.86 -5.52
C SER A 415 -10.26 3.08 -6.44
N SER A 416 -11.41 3.35 -7.05
CA SER A 416 -11.66 4.53 -7.90
C SER A 416 -13.15 4.86 -7.99
N ALA A 417 -13.49 6.07 -8.45
CA ALA A 417 -14.87 6.49 -8.70
C ALA A 417 -15.65 5.57 -9.65
N THR A 418 -14.94 4.80 -10.48
CA THR A 418 -15.52 3.97 -11.55
C THR A 418 -15.28 2.47 -11.36
N ALA A 419 -14.75 2.05 -10.21
CA ALA A 419 -14.47 0.64 -9.92
C ALA A 419 -15.71 -0.27 -10.05
N TRP A 420 -16.90 0.30 -9.82
CA TRP A 420 -18.19 -0.39 -9.98
C TRP A 420 -18.47 -0.87 -11.41
N ARG A 421 -17.80 -0.31 -12.44
CA ARG A 421 -18.00 -0.73 -13.85
C ARG A 421 -17.58 -2.18 -14.10
N GLY A 422 -16.66 -2.72 -13.29
CA GLY A 422 -16.23 -4.11 -13.37
C GLY A 422 -17.14 -5.10 -12.64
N TRP A 423 -18.17 -4.62 -11.92
CA TRP A 423 -19.01 -5.49 -11.10
C TRP A 423 -19.98 -6.31 -11.95
N LYS A 424 -20.10 -7.60 -11.63
CA LYS A 424 -21.10 -8.48 -12.25
C LYS A 424 -22.49 -8.10 -11.71
N LEU A 425 -23.36 -7.62 -12.59
CA LEU A 425 -24.76 -7.33 -12.28
C LEU A 425 -25.65 -8.53 -12.64
N CYS A 426 -26.64 -8.80 -11.79
CA CYS A 426 -27.68 -9.77 -12.06
C CYS A 426 -28.50 -9.35 -13.28
N ARG A 427 -28.73 -10.28 -14.20
CA ARG A 427 -29.48 -10.02 -15.43
C ARG A 427 -30.94 -10.41 -15.26
N TYR A 428 -31.73 -9.97 -16.22
CA TYR A 428 -33.17 -10.17 -16.28
C TYR A 428 -33.52 -11.05 -17.46
N SER A 429 -34.59 -11.83 -17.33
CA SER A 429 -35.16 -12.61 -18.41
C SER A 429 -36.68 -12.51 -18.37
N LEU A 430 -37.30 -12.44 -19.54
CA LEU A 430 -38.74 -12.56 -19.69
C LEU A 430 -39.07 -14.03 -19.92
N LEU A 431 -40.01 -14.57 -19.15
CA LEU A 431 -40.41 -15.97 -19.22
C LEU A 431 -41.95 -16.08 -19.21
N ASP A 432 -42.45 -17.18 -19.73
CA ASP A 432 -43.85 -17.58 -19.51
C ASP A 432 -44.03 -18.02 -18.04
N ASP A 433 -44.97 -17.36 -17.37
CA ASP A 433 -45.40 -17.67 -16.01
C ASP A 433 -46.92 -17.80 -15.99
N GLY A 434 -47.41 -19.04 -16.16
CA GLY A 434 -48.84 -19.34 -16.11
C GLY A 434 -49.64 -18.73 -17.27
N GLY A 435 -49.05 -18.59 -18.46
CA GLY A 435 -49.70 -18.05 -19.66
C GLY A 435 -49.56 -16.53 -19.81
N LYS A 436 -48.81 -15.86 -18.92
CA LYS A 436 -48.51 -14.43 -18.99
C LYS A 436 -47.02 -14.20 -18.99
N VAL A 437 -46.57 -13.14 -19.65
CA VAL A 437 -45.16 -12.75 -19.64
C VAL A 437 -44.80 -12.18 -18.28
N ALA A 438 -43.81 -12.78 -17.61
CA ALA A 438 -43.26 -12.28 -16.36
C ALA A 438 -41.76 -12.03 -16.47
N MET A 439 -41.29 -11.03 -15.72
CA MET A 439 -39.88 -10.67 -15.66
C MET A 439 -39.24 -11.28 -14.41
N PHE A 440 -38.19 -12.06 -14.62
CA PHE A 440 -37.38 -12.67 -13.56
C PHE A 440 -35.97 -12.08 -13.55
N ARG A 441 -35.38 -11.96 -12.36
CA ARG A 441 -33.94 -11.67 -12.17
C ARG A 441 -33.24 -12.97 -11.78
N GLY A 442 -32.03 -13.20 -12.29
CA GLY A 442 -31.22 -14.38 -11.94
C GLY A 442 -31.87 -15.70 -12.39
N ALA A 443 -32.39 -15.72 -13.62
CA ALA A 443 -33.22 -16.83 -14.09
C ALA A 443 -32.40 -18.07 -14.50
N THR A 444 -31.11 -17.90 -14.82
CA THR A 444 -30.22 -18.99 -15.21
C THR A 444 -29.53 -19.64 -14.01
N GLU A 445 -29.11 -20.91 -14.14
CA GLU A 445 -28.33 -21.60 -13.09
C GLU A 445 -26.97 -20.94 -12.84
N GLN A 446 -26.34 -20.40 -13.89
CA GLN A 446 -25.06 -19.70 -13.78
C GLN A 446 -25.20 -18.44 -12.92
N GLU A 447 -26.25 -17.64 -13.13
CA GLU A 447 -26.53 -16.47 -12.30
C GLU A 447 -26.80 -16.85 -10.84
N GLN A 448 -27.47 -17.98 -10.59
CA GLN A 448 -27.71 -18.45 -9.23
C GLN A 448 -26.41 -18.84 -8.51
N ARG A 449 -25.46 -19.47 -9.22
CA ARG A 449 -24.11 -19.75 -8.70
C ARG A 449 -23.32 -18.48 -8.43
N ASP A 450 -23.47 -17.46 -9.28
CA ASP A 450 -22.82 -16.15 -9.14
C ASP A 450 -23.49 -15.25 -8.06
N GLY A 451 -24.44 -15.79 -7.29
CA GLY A 451 -25.08 -15.10 -6.16
C GLY A 451 -26.33 -14.29 -6.50
N CYS A 452 -26.89 -14.45 -7.71
CA CYS A 452 -28.14 -13.82 -8.14
C CYS A 452 -29.32 -14.77 -7.95
N ALA A 453 -30.05 -14.61 -6.85
CA ALA A 453 -31.22 -15.45 -6.57
C ALA A 453 -32.35 -15.23 -7.58
N ARG A 454 -32.93 -16.34 -8.07
CA ARG A 454 -34.08 -16.31 -8.98
C ARG A 454 -35.27 -15.63 -8.30
N THR A 455 -35.59 -14.42 -8.75
CA THR A 455 -36.63 -13.57 -8.15
C THR A 455 -37.60 -13.11 -9.23
N LYS A 456 -38.90 -13.29 -8.98
CA LYS A 456 -39.96 -12.76 -9.84
C LYS A 456 -40.19 -11.28 -9.53
N ILE A 457 -40.01 -10.42 -10.51
CA ILE A 457 -40.04 -8.96 -10.33
C ILE A 457 -41.41 -8.40 -10.66
N THR A 458 -42.00 -8.80 -11.79
CA THR A 458 -43.32 -8.32 -12.22
C THR A 458 -43.95 -9.33 -13.16
N THR A 459 -45.27 -9.52 -13.06
CA THR A 459 -46.08 -10.19 -14.09
C THR A 459 -46.78 -9.11 -14.90
N SER A 460 -46.64 -9.16 -16.22
CA SER A 460 -47.33 -8.24 -17.11
C SER A 460 -48.77 -8.68 -17.42
N ASP A 461 -49.53 -7.80 -18.04
CA ASP A 461 -50.83 -8.06 -18.63
C ASP A 461 -50.74 -8.79 -19.99
N VAL A 462 -49.54 -8.93 -20.57
CA VAL A 462 -49.33 -9.58 -21.87
C VAL A 462 -49.54 -11.09 -21.74
N VAL A 463 -50.57 -11.59 -22.41
CA VAL A 463 -50.86 -13.03 -22.50
C VAL A 463 -49.95 -13.65 -23.55
N VAL A 464 -49.26 -14.74 -23.20
CA VAL A 464 -48.27 -15.39 -24.09
C VAL A 464 -48.95 -15.93 -25.34
N ALA A 465 -50.16 -16.47 -25.19
CA ALA A 465 -50.95 -16.99 -26.30
C ALA A 465 -51.33 -15.94 -27.35
N ASP A 466 -51.27 -14.63 -27.03
CA ASP A 466 -51.61 -13.53 -27.94
C ASP A 466 -50.39 -13.03 -28.74
N LEU A 467 -49.20 -13.56 -28.47
CA LEU A 467 -47.95 -13.18 -29.13
C LEU A 467 -47.68 -14.00 -30.40
N PRO A 468 -46.87 -13.49 -31.34
CA PRO A 468 -46.38 -14.29 -32.47
C PRO A 468 -45.60 -15.54 -32.02
N THR A 469 -45.68 -16.65 -32.76
CA THR A 469 -45.05 -17.93 -32.39
C THR A 469 -43.55 -17.82 -32.03
N PRO A 470 -42.69 -17.08 -32.77
CA PRO A 470 -41.28 -16.95 -32.41
C PRO A 470 -41.05 -16.28 -31.06
N GLU A 471 -41.96 -15.39 -30.65
CA GLU A 471 -41.89 -14.72 -29.36
C GLU A 471 -42.27 -15.66 -28.23
N GLN A 472 -43.29 -16.50 -28.44
CA GLN A 472 -43.67 -17.57 -27.50
C GLN A 472 -42.50 -18.53 -27.26
N ASP A 473 -41.85 -18.99 -28.34
CA ASP A 473 -40.69 -19.87 -28.24
C ASP A 473 -39.54 -19.20 -27.47
N SER A 474 -39.31 -17.91 -27.69
CA SER A 474 -38.25 -17.17 -27.01
C SER A 474 -38.46 -17.06 -25.50
N LEU A 475 -39.72 -17.05 -25.03
CA LEU A 475 -40.10 -16.97 -23.61
C LEU A 475 -39.98 -18.31 -22.88
N SER A 476 -39.77 -19.42 -23.61
CA SER A 476 -39.56 -20.74 -23.01
C SER A 476 -38.16 -20.92 -22.39
N ARG A 477 -37.20 -20.05 -22.74
CA ARG A 477 -35.81 -20.13 -22.28
C ARG A 477 -35.33 -18.80 -21.72
N PRO A 478 -34.61 -18.80 -20.59
CA PRO A 478 -34.06 -17.56 -20.03
C PRO A 478 -32.99 -16.98 -20.94
N GLN A 479 -33.21 -15.73 -21.37
CA GLN A 479 -32.21 -14.92 -22.06
C GLN A 479 -31.77 -13.78 -21.13
N PRO A 480 -30.55 -13.85 -20.55
CA PRO A 480 -30.09 -12.86 -19.59
C PRO A 480 -29.74 -11.54 -20.30
N ILE A 481 -30.51 -10.49 -20.03
CA ILE A 481 -30.35 -9.14 -20.61
C ILE A 481 -30.34 -8.07 -19.51
N PRO A 482 -29.74 -6.87 -19.75
CA PRO A 482 -29.87 -5.74 -18.84
C PRO A 482 -31.34 -5.34 -18.64
N ARG A 483 -31.67 -4.78 -17.47
CA ARG A 483 -33.05 -4.40 -17.12
C ARG A 483 -33.71 -3.46 -18.11
N ALA A 484 -33.02 -2.41 -18.54
CA ALA A 484 -33.57 -1.44 -19.50
C ALA A 484 -33.97 -2.13 -20.82
N GLN A 485 -33.17 -3.11 -21.25
CA GLN A 485 -33.48 -3.92 -22.42
C GLN A 485 -34.66 -4.87 -22.15
N ALA A 486 -34.75 -5.47 -20.96
CA ALA A 486 -35.90 -6.29 -20.58
C ALA A 486 -37.21 -5.50 -20.55
N GLN A 487 -37.20 -4.27 -20.03
CA GLN A 487 -38.35 -3.37 -20.04
C GLN A 487 -38.74 -2.95 -21.46
N ALA A 488 -37.76 -2.58 -22.28
CA ALA A 488 -38.00 -2.27 -23.69
C ALA A 488 -38.56 -3.47 -24.45
N ARG A 489 -38.03 -4.67 -24.17
CA ARG A 489 -38.53 -5.92 -24.77
C ARG A 489 -39.95 -6.22 -24.34
N LEU A 490 -40.28 -6.05 -23.06
CA LEU A 490 -41.64 -6.23 -22.56
C LEU A 490 -42.63 -5.26 -23.23
N ALA A 491 -42.24 -4.00 -23.41
CA ALA A 491 -43.04 -3.02 -24.15
C ALA A 491 -43.22 -3.43 -25.62
N GLN A 492 -42.17 -3.92 -26.28
CA GLN A 492 -42.26 -4.45 -27.64
C GLN A 492 -43.22 -5.65 -27.73
N LEU A 493 -43.17 -6.57 -26.77
CA LEU A 493 -44.09 -7.71 -26.71
C LEU A 493 -45.53 -7.24 -26.55
N LYS A 494 -45.78 -6.23 -25.70
CA LYS A 494 -47.11 -5.62 -25.55
C LYS A 494 -47.63 -5.02 -26.86
N THR A 495 -46.82 -4.22 -27.56
CA THR A 495 -47.20 -3.67 -28.87
C THR A 495 -47.47 -4.76 -29.91
N LYS A 496 -46.69 -5.85 -29.90
CA LYS A 496 -46.91 -6.99 -30.80
C LYS A 496 -48.20 -7.74 -30.47
N ALA A 497 -48.52 -7.94 -29.19
CA ALA A 497 -49.77 -8.56 -28.77
C ALA A 497 -50.97 -7.69 -29.18
N GLU A 498 -50.90 -6.37 -28.97
CA GLU A 498 -51.94 -5.42 -29.38
C GLU A 498 -52.13 -5.42 -30.91
N ALA A 499 -51.04 -5.45 -31.69
CA ALA A 499 -51.11 -5.52 -33.16
C ALA A 499 -51.74 -6.85 -33.65
N CYS A 500 -51.44 -7.96 -32.99
CA CYS A 500 -52.10 -9.24 -33.28
C CYS A 500 -53.59 -9.20 -32.92
N ALA A 501 -53.97 -8.58 -31.81
CA ALA A 501 -55.34 -8.42 -31.37
C ALA A 501 -56.16 -7.47 -32.28
N SER A 502 -55.55 -6.40 -32.79
CA SER A 502 -56.19 -5.44 -33.71
C SER A 502 -56.25 -5.93 -35.15
N GLY A 503 -55.67 -7.10 -35.45
CA GLY A 503 -55.67 -7.69 -36.78
C GLY A 503 -54.74 -7.01 -37.78
N ASP A 504 -53.76 -6.23 -37.32
CA ASP A 504 -52.84 -5.44 -38.15
C ASP A 504 -52.22 -6.31 -39.29
N PRO A 505 -52.35 -5.93 -40.57
CA PRO A 505 -51.79 -6.67 -41.69
C PRO A 505 -50.25 -6.73 -41.70
N ALA A 506 -49.56 -5.84 -40.97
CA ALA A 506 -48.11 -5.89 -40.81
C ALA A 506 -47.65 -6.93 -39.76
N ALA A 507 -48.56 -7.40 -38.88
CA ALA A 507 -48.28 -8.38 -37.85
C ALA A 507 -48.29 -9.81 -38.44
N LYS A 508 -47.10 -10.35 -38.71
CA LYS A 508 -46.92 -11.72 -39.21
C LYS A 508 -46.91 -12.74 -38.08
N GLN A 509 -47.41 -13.95 -38.36
CA GLN A 509 -47.35 -15.13 -37.46
C GLN A 509 -48.12 -14.98 -36.13
N CYS A 510 -49.18 -14.19 -36.13
CA CYS A 510 -50.10 -14.07 -35.00
C CYS A 510 -50.92 -15.37 -34.79
N PRO A 511 -51.36 -15.65 -33.55
CA PRO A 511 -52.18 -16.81 -33.23
C PRO A 511 -53.48 -16.82 -34.05
N GLY A 512 -53.81 -17.95 -34.68
CA GLY A 512 -55.07 -18.12 -35.43
C GLY A 512 -55.09 -17.55 -36.87
N LYS A 513 -54.03 -16.91 -37.37
CA LYS A 513 -53.89 -16.57 -38.81
C LYS A 513 -53.06 -17.65 -39.52
N PRO A 514 -53.55 -18.29 -40.60
CA PRO A 514 -52.73 -19.21 -41.39
C PRO A 514 -51.51 -18.48 -41.99
N ARG A 515 -50.37 -19.18 -42.01
CA ARG A 515 -49.05 -18.67 -42.43
C ARG A 515 -49.02 -18.09 -43.84
#